data_AF-A0A2V6ELG5-F1
#
_entry.id   AF-A0A2V6ELG5-F1
#
_cell.length_a   1.000
_cell.length_b   1.000
_cell.length_c   1.000
_cell.angle_alpha   90.00
_cell.angle_beta   90.00
_cell.angle_gamma   90.00
#
_symmetry.space_group_name_H-M   'P 1'
#
loop_
_entity.id
_entity.type
_entity.pdbx_description
1 polymer ?
#
loop_
_entity_poly.entity_id
_entity_poly.type
_entity_poly.pdbx_seq_one_letter_code
_entity_poly.pdbx_strand_id
1 'polypeptide(L)'
;MFAPAQFLSLEHTAHPKLFEDQNYVWNALKQISSYLQFRLKPAVLGELVGRPFIGSNVFVGRGTIVEQGAVLKGPAWIGENCHIRSGCYVRENVVIGNGVVMGNSCEFKNSIIFDEAQVPHFNYVGDSILGFKAHLGAGVILSNVKLDHGEIAVAGPDGNIATG
;
A
#
# COMPACT_ATOMS: atom_id res chain seq x y z
N MET A 1 -21.24 -11.55 1.43
CA MET A 1 -20.74 -10.21 1.84
C MET A 1 -19.21 -10.29 1.82
N PHE A 2 -18.51 -9.30 1.25
CA PHE A 2 -17.05 -9.25 1.20
C PHE A 2 -16.52 -8.12 2.10
N ALA A 3 -17.04 -8.05 3.34
CA ALA A 3 -16.76 -6.95 4.24
C ALA A 3 -15.29 -6.95 4.69
N PRO A 4 -14.65 -5.79 4.91
CA PRO A 4 -13.23 -5.70 5.27
C PRO A 4 -12.81 -6.60 6.43
N ALA A 5 -13.57 -6.61 7.52
CA ALA A 5 -13.27 -7.37 8.74
C ALA A 5 -13.29 -8.90 8.55
N GLN A 6 -13.82 -9.41 7.43
CA GLN A 6 -13.78 -10.84 7.10
C GLN A 6 -12.41 -11.27 6.51
N PHE A 7 -11.63 -10.31 6.01
CA PHE A 7 -10.35 -10.57 5.33
C PHE A 7 -9.16 -9.94 6.05
N LEU A 8 -9.38 -8.90 6.87
CA LEU A 8 -8.34 -8.05 7.42
C LEU A 8 -8.55 -7.83 8.93
N SER A 9 -7.46 -7.95 9.69
CA SER A 9 -7.36 -7.50 11.08
C SER A 9 -7.15 -5.99 11.13
N LEU A 10 -8.24 -5.23 11.25
CA LEU A 10 -8.23 -3.75 11.20
C LEU A 10 -7.54 -3.11 12.41
N GLU A 11 -7.27 -3.87 13.46
CA GLU A 11 -6.45 -3.48 14.62
C GLU A 11 -4.95 -3.36 14.28
N HIS A 12 -4.51 -3.95 13.17
CA HIS A 12 -3.11 -3.96 12.71
C HIS A 12 -2.87 -2.97 11.56
N THR A 13 -3.53 -1.81 11.66
CA THR A 13 -3.27 -0.65 10.82
C THR A 13 -3.59 0.63 11.57
N ALA A 14 -2.77 1.67 11.39
CA ALA A 14 -3.09 3.02 11.87
C ALA A 14 -4.19 3.72 11.03
N HIS A 15 -4.67 3.07 9.96
CA HIS A 15 -5.58 3.65 8.98
C HIS A 15 -6.94 2.92 8.88
N PRO A 16 -7.60 2.50 9.99
CA PRO A 16 -8.85 1.74 9.92
C PRO A 16 -9.98 2.51 9.24
N LYS A 17 -9.90 3.86 9.26
CA LYS A 17 -10.84 4.76 8.58
C LYS A 17 -10.93 4.60 7.05
N LEU A 18 -9.95 3.95 6.41
CA LEU A 18 -10.07 3.59 4.99
C LEU A 18 -11.14 2.51 4.74
N PHE A 19 -11.52 1.77 5.78
CA PHE A 19 -12.42 0.62 5.73
C PHE A 19 -13.78 0.88 6.40
N GLU A 20 -13.95 2.04 7.03
CA GLU A 20 -15.20 2.44 7.69
C GLU A 20 -16.32 2.58 6.65
N ASP A 21 -17.50 2.05 6.98
CA ASP A 21 -18.70 2.03 6.13
C ASP A 21 -18.52 1.39 4.73
N GLN A 22 -17.55 0.51 4.55
CA GLN A 22 -17.32 -0.19 3.28
C GLN A 22 -18.01 -1.55 3.22
N ASN A 23 -18.88 -1.74 2.22
CA ASN A 23 -19.55 -3.02 1.95
C ASN A 23 -18.61 -4.09 1.38
N TYR A 24 -17.59 -3.66 0.62
CA TYR A 24 -16.62 -4.53 -0.03
C TYR A 24 -15.19 -4.09 0.30
N VAL A 25 -14.32 -5.04 0.63
CA VAL A 25 -12.94 -4.78 1.06
C VAL A 25 -12.15 -3.92 0.06
N TRP A 26 -12.32 -4.14 -1.24
CA TRP A 26 -11.63 -3.39 -2.30
C TRP A 26 -12.11 -1.93 -2.44
N ASN A 27 -13.28 -1.56 -1.91
CA ASN A 27 -13.73 -0.17 -1.97
C ASN A 27 -12.80 0.77 -1.20
N ALA A 28 -12.04 0.26 -0.22
CA ALA A 28 -11.02 1.03 0.49
C ALA A 28 -9.96 1.65 -0.45
N LEU A 29 -9.64 0.97 -1.57
CA LEU A 29 -8.70 1.48 -2.57
C LEU A 29 -9.18 2.79 -3.20
N LYS A 30 -10.49 2.92 -3.41
CA LYS A 30 -11.10 4.14 -3.97
C LYS A 30 -11.03 5.32 -2.99
N GLN A 31 -10.88 5.04 -1.70
CA GLN A 31 -10.81 6.05 -0.64
C GLN A 31 -9.41 6.64 -0.45
N ILE A 32 -8.35 6.01 -0.97
CA ILE A 32 -6.97 6.40 -0.63
C ILE A 32 -6.67 7.84 -1.02
N SER A 33 -7.07 8.25 -2.23
CA SER A 33 -6.78 9.59 -2.75
C SER A 33 -7.36 10.69 -1.85
N SER A 34 -8.66 10.61 -1.55
CA SER A 34 -9.33 11.57 -0.66
C SER A 34 -8.80 11.47 0.77
N TYR A 35 -8.57 10.25 1.28
CA TYR A 35 -8.01 10.03 2.60
C TYR A 35 -6.66 10.72 2.79
N LEU A 36 -5.73 10.54 1.85
CA LEU A 36 -4.42 11.17 1.88
C LEU A 36 -4.54 12.69 1.71
N GLN A 37 -5.39 13.18 0.81
CA GLN A 37 -5.63 14.61 0.64
C GLN A 37 -6.01 15.30 1.96
N PHE A 38 -6.86 14.67 2.78
CA PHE A 38 -7.35 15.28 4.02
C PHE A 38 -6.49 14.98 5.25
N ARG A 39 -5.79 13.84 5.30
CA ARG A 39 -5.08 13.38 6.51
C ARG A 39 -3.57 13.42 6.42
N LEU A 40 -3.01 13.35 5.21
CA LEU A 40 -1.56 13.34 5.04
C LEU A 40 -0.98 14.68 5.46
N LYS A 41 -0.02 14.63 6.39
CA LYS A 41 0.81 15.76 6.76
C LYS A 41 2.24 15.43 6.35
N PRO A 42 2.73 15.91 5.20
CA PRO A 42 4.04 15.52 4.69
C PRO A 42 5.15 15.85 5.70
N ALA A 43 6.00 14.86 5.95
CA ALA A 43 7.15 14.97 6.83
C ALA A 43 8.07 13.76 6.63
N VAL A 44 9.37 13.95 6.75
CA VAL A 44 10.34 12.85 6.78
C VAL A 44 10.93 12.79 8.18
N LEU A 45 10.46 11.83 8.98
CA LEU A 45 10.90 11.63 10.36
C LEU A 45 11.84 10.42 10.50
N GLY A 46 11.99 9.64 9.42
CA GLY A 46 12.90 8.51 9.32
C GLY A 46 14.32 8.90 8.90
N GLU A 47 15.18 7.90 8.76
CA GLU A 47 16.56 8.03 8.31
C GLU A 47 16.65 7.86 6.79
N LEU A 48 17.40 8.75 6.12
CA LEU A 48 17.71 8.64 4.71
C LEU A 48 19.15 8.20 4.54
N VAL A 49 19.36 7.03 3.92
CA VAL A 49 20.69 6.51 3.62
C VAL A 49 21.02 6.87 2.16
N GLY A 50 21.98 7.77 1.98
CA GLY A 50 22.39 8.23 0.65
C GLY A 50 21.48 9.32 0.08
N ARG A 51 20.99 9.15 -1.15
CA ARG A 51 20.20 10.16 -1.89
C ARG A 51 18.93 9.57 -2.51
N PRO A 52 17.94 9.14 -1.70
CA PRO A 52 16.62 8.80 -2.23
C PRO A 52 15.89 10.06 -2.73
N PHE A 53 14.94 9.89 -3.64
CA PHE A 53 14.01 10.95 -4.02
C PHE A 53 12.76 10.86 -3.15
N ILE A 54 12.39 11.97 -2.51
CA ILE A 54 11.18 12.07 -1.69
C ILE A 54 10.33 13.23 -2.21
N GLY A 55 9.12 12.92 -2.65
CA GLY A 55 8.14 13.89 -3.13
C GLY A 55 7.59 14.76 -2.00
N SER A 56 7.07 15.92 -2.37
CA SER A 56 6.53 16.91 -1.41
C SER A 56 5.31 16.43 -0.63
N ASN A 57 4.60 15.42 -1.15
CA ASN A 57 3.41 14.85 -0.53
C ASN A 57 3.71 13.45 0.04
N VAL A 58 4.79 13.31 0.79
CA VAL A 58 5.16 12.03 1.42
C VAL A 58 5.32 12.21 2.92
N PHE A 59 4.74 11.28 3.68
CA PHE A 59 5.03 11.11 5.11
C PHE A 59 5.85 9.84 5.31
N VAL A 60 6.95 9.94 6.07
CA VAL A 60 7.78 8.82 6.50
C VAL A 60 7.91 8.85 8.02
N GLY A 61 7.41 7.80 8.68
CA GLY A 61 7.43 7.64 10.13
C GLY A 61 8.81 7.48 10.74
N ARG A 62 8.89 7.57 12.06
CA ARG A 62 10.14 7.41 12.82
C ARG A 62 10.68 5.99 12.72
N GLY A 63 12.00 5.83 12.82
CA GLY A 63 12.67 4.53 12.74
C GLY A 63 12.63 3.88 11.35
N THR A 64 11.90 4.47 10.39
CA THR A 64 11.90 4.01 9.01
C THR A 64 13.21 4.40 8.31
N ILE A 65 13.83 3.43 7.63
CA ILE A 65 15.05 3.63 6.86
C ILE A 65 14.69 3.67 5.38
N VAL A 66 15.13 4.71 4.68
CA VAL A 66 14.99 4.84 3.22
C VAL A 66 16.35 4.78 2.57
N GLU A 67 16.61 3.70 1.84
CA GLU A 67 17.89 3.47 1.17
C GLU A 67 18.04 4.28 -0.13
N GLN A 68 19.28 4.34 -0.60
CA GLN A 68 19.67 5.05 -1.80
C GLN A 68 18.91 4.56 -3.03
N GLY A 69 18.52 5.50 -3.88
CA GLY A 69 17.85 5.21 -5.15
C GLY A 69 16.38 4.82 -5.01
N ALA A 70 15.84 4.72 -3.78
CA ALA A 70 14.40 4.68 -3.61
C ALA A 70 13.77 5.99 -4.11
N VAL A 71 12.60 5.88 -4.74
CA VAL A 71 11.83 7.00 -5.29
C VAL A 71 10.44 6.96 -4.69
N LEU A 72 10.16 7.89 -3.78
CA LEU A 72 8.85 8.05 -3.15
C LEU A 72 8.16 9.26 -3.78
N LYS A 73 7.34 9.05 -4.82
CA LYS A 73 6.68 10.15 -5.55
C LYS A 73 5.51 10.74 -4.76
N GLY A 74 4.68 9.88 -4.19
CA GLY A 74 3.48 10.26 -3.45
C GLY A 74 2.28 10.72 -4.31
N PRO A 75 1.12 11.04 -3.69
CA PRO A 75 0.92 11.09 -2.24
C PRO A 75 1.08 9.72 -1.59
N ALA A 76 1.86 9.64 -0.51
CA ALA A 76 2.12 8.39 0.19
C ALA A 76 2.29 8.58 1.69
N TRP A 77 1.74 7.65 2.46
CA TRP A 77 1.96 7.54 3.90
C TRP A 77 2.77 6.28 4.19
N ILE A 78 3.89 6.43 4.88
CA ILE A 78 4.74 5.33 5.30
C ILE A 78 4.86 5.37 6.82
N GLY A 79 4.47 4.28 7.47
CA GLY A 79 4.50 4.11 8.91
C GLY A 79 5.90 4.11 9.51
N GLU A 80 5.97 3.72 10.78
CA GLU A 80 7.18 3.68 11.58
C GLU A 80 7.92 2.35 11.41
N ASN A 81 9.24 2.38 11.63
CA ASN A 81 10.11 1.20 11.64
C ASN A 81 10.06 0.36 10.35
N CYS A 82 9.74 0.99 9.22
CA CYS A 82 9.75 0.34 7.92
C CYS A 82 11.16 0.29 7.33
N HIS A 83 11.40 -0.63 6.41
CA HIS A 83 12.65 -0.69 5.65
C HIS A 83 12.34 -0.54 4.17
N ILE A 84 12.64 0.63 3.62
CA ILE A 84 12.48 0.94 2.21
C ILE A 84 13.82 0.76 1.54
N ARG A 85 13.95 -0.36 0.82
CA ARG A 85 15.20 -0.80 0.22
C ARG A 85 15.48 -0.10 -1.10
N SER A 86 16.73 -0.23 -1.52
CA SER A 86 17.30 0.44 -2.68
C SER A 86 16.47 0.19 -3.95
N GLY A 87 16.17 1.27 -4.67
CA GLY A 87 15.38 1.21 -5.91
C GLY A 87 13.89 0.95 -5.74
N CYS A 88 13.35 0.90 -4.51
CA CYS A 88 11.90 0.84 -4.31
C CYS A 88 11.23 2.07 -4.95
N TYR A 89 10.16 1.84 -5.71
CA TYR A 89 9.40 2.87 -6.40
C TYR A 89 7.98 2.97 -5.85
N VAL A 90 7.70 4.06 -5.14
CA VAL A 90 6.39 4.34 -4.58
C VAL A 90 5.73 5.45 -5.39
N ARG A 91 4.59 5.12 -5.99
CA ARG A 91 3.79 6.03 -6.81
C ARG A 91 2.76 6.77 -5.96
N GLU A 92 1.67 7.20 -6.59
CA GLU A 92 0.50 7.79 -5.94
C GLU A 92 -0.30 6.76 -5.14
N ASN A 93 -1.00 7.27 -4.12
CA ASN A 93 -2.02 6.57 -3.34
C ASN A 93 -1.50 5.33 -2.61
N VAL A 94 -0.37 5.44 -1.94
CA VAL A 94 0.21 4.31 -1.19
C VAL A 94 0.13 4.59 0.31
N VAL A 95 -0.41 3.62 1.06
CA VAL A 95 -0.52 3.65 2.52
C VAL A 95 0.16 2.41 3.08
N ILE A 96 1.23 2.62 3.84
CA ILE A 96 2.05 1.56 4.43
C ILE A 96 1.96 1.66 5.95
N GLY A 97 1.64 0.54 6.59
CA GLY A 97 1.66 0.35 8.04
C GLY A 97 3.07 0.37 8.63
N ASN A 98 3.18 -0.03 9.88
CA ASN A 98 4.43 -0.03 10.62
C ASN A 98 5.21 -1.34 10.40
N GLY A 99 6.54 -1.30 10.49
CA GLY A 99 7.37 -2.51 10.42
C GLY A 99 7.38 -3.20 9.04
N VAL A 100 6.91 -2.53 7.99
CA VAL A 100 6.81 -3.11 6.64
C VAL A 100 8.18 -3.08 5.96
N VAL A 101 8.51 -4.17 5.27
CA VAL A 101 9.66 -4.20 4.35
C VAL A 101 9.17 -3.93 2.94
N MET A 102 9.60 -2.80 2.40
CA MET A 102 9.41 -2.42 1.00
C MET A 102 10.70 -2.71 0.24
N GLY A 103 10.66 -3.81 -0.50
CA GLY A 103 11.81 -4.48 -1.08
C GLY A 103 12.58 -3.73 -2.15
N ASN A 104 13.76 -4.26 -2.47
CA ASN A 104 14.60 -3.71 -3.50
C ASN A 104 13.89 -3.84 -4.86
N SER A 105 13.87 -2.75 -5.62
CA SER A 105 13.19 -2.67 -6.92
C SER A 105 11.72 -3.15 -6.90
N CYS A 106 11.04 -3.03 -5.76
CA CYS A 106 9.59 -3.23 -5.68
C CYS A 106 8.86 -1.94 -6.09
N GLU A 107 7.77 -2.07 -6.83
CA GLU A 107 6.89 -0.96 -7.20
C GLU A 107 5.54 -1.06 -6.48
N PHE A 108 5.10 0.06 -5.90
CA PHE A 108 3.83 0.19 -5.18
C PHE A 108 2.99 1.31 -5.78
N LYS A 109 1.71 1.05 -6.03
CA LYS A 109 0.77 2.03 -6.58
C LYS A 109 -0.64 1.73 -6.09
N ASN A 110 -1.35 2.75 -5.59
CA ASN A 110 -2.74 2.62 -5.15
C ASN A 110 -2.97 1.39 -4.24
N SER A 111 -2.23 1.30 -3.13
CA SER A 111 -2.20 0.11 -2.30
C SER A 111 -2.19 0.40 -0.81
N ILE A 112 -2.74 -0.52 -0.03
CA ILE A 112 -2.81 -0.45 1.44
C ILE A 112 -2.09 -1.68 1.99
N ILE A 113 -1.00 -1.47 2.72
CA ILE A 113 -0.16 -2.53 3.27
C ILE A 113 -0.22 -2.43 4.78
N PHE A 114 -0.67 -3.49 5.44
CA PHE A 114 -0.84 -3.51 6.89
C PHE A 114 0.49 -3.75 7.60
N ASP A 115 0.47 -3.62 8.93
CA ASP A 115 1.65 -3.72 9.76
C ASP A 115 2.40 -5.05 9.55
N GLU A 116 3.73 -4.97 9.68
CA GLU A 116 4.68 -6.09 9.62
C GLU A 116 4.67 -6.92 8.32
N ALA A 117 3.98 -6.46 7.26
CA ALA A 117 3.99 -7.11 5.97
C ALA A 117 5.38 -7.08 5.31
N GLN A 118 5.67 -8.10 4.52
CA GLN A 118 6.97 -8.33 3.89
C GLN A 118 6.79 -8.40 2.36
N VAL A 119 7.34 -7.41 1.64
CA VAL A 119 7.32 -7.36 0.17
C VAL A 119 8.76 -7.17 -0.33
N PRO A 120 9.62 -8.18 -0.18
CA PRO A 120 11.05 -7.97 -0.03
C PRO A 120 11.84 -7.85 -1.35
N HIS A 121 11.34 -8.38 -2.47
CA HIS A 121 12.17 -8.54 -3.68
C HIS A 121 11.36 -8.48 -4.99
N PHE A 122 11.61 -7.47 -5.82
CA PHE A 122 11.16 -7.40 -7.23
C PHE A 122 9.64 -7.59 -7.43
N ASN A 123 8.84 -7.05 -6.53
CA ASN A 123 7.37 -7.16 -6.59
C ASN A 123 6.74 -5.95 -7.30
N TYR A 124 5.59 -6.18 -7.93
CA TYR A 124 4.67 -5.11 -8.30
C TYR A 124 3.38 -5.27 -7.47
N VAL A 125 3.04 -4.22 -6.72
CA VAL A 125 1.89 -4.17 -5.81
C VAL A 125 1.02 -2.98 -6.19
N GLY A 126 0.20 -3.19 -7.22
CA GLY A 126 -0.77 -2.23 -7.75
C GLY A 126 -2.20 -2.55 -7.32
N ASP A 127 -2.98 -1.56 -6.92
CA ASP A 127 -4.43 -1.69 -6.69
C ASP A 127 -4.79 -2.88 -5.76
N SER A 128 -4.05 -2.98 -4.65
CA SER A 128 -4.00 -4.17 -3.79
C SER A 128 -4.02 -3.83 -2.30
N ILE A 129 -4.56 -4.75 -1.49
CA ILE A 129 -4.55 -4.65 -0.03
C ILE A 129 -3.85 -5.89 0.53
N LEU A 130 -2.78 -5.69 1.31
CA LEU A 130 -2.05 -6.76 1.99
C LEU A 130 -2.32 -6.68 3.49
N GLY A 131 -2.80 -7.78 4.07
CA GLY A 131 -3.11 -7.88 5.49
C GLY A 131 -1.89 -7.97 6.40
N PHE A 132 -2.14 -7.94 7.71
CA PHE A 132 -1.12 -8.02 8.76
C PHE A 132 -0.20 -9.22 8.54
N LYS A 133 1.12 -9.00 8.60
CA LYS A 133 2.15 -10.04 8.39
C LYS A 133 2.06 -10.80 7.06
N ALA A 134 1.34 -10.28 6.07
CA ALA A 134 1.33 -10.87 4.74
C ALA A 134 2.75 -10.86 4.16
N HIS A 135 3.11 -11.91 3.42
CA HIS A 135 4.43 -12.05 2.82
C HIS A 135 4.29 -12.33 1.32
N LEU A 136 4.83 -11.45 0.47
CA LEU A 136 4.96 -11.73 -0.96
C LEU A 136 6.30 -12.39 -1.25
N GLY A 137 6.26 -13.53 -1.95
CA GLY A 137 7.46 -14.15 -2.48
C GLY A 137 8.18 -13.23 -3.47
N ALA A 138 9.47 -13.48 -3.69
CA ALA A 138 10.26 -12.73 -4.67
C ALA A 138 9.64 -12.83 -6.07
N GLY A 139 9.52 -11.71 -6.78
CA GLY A 139 9.02 -11.67 -8.15
C GLY A 139 7.50 -11.83 -8.31
N VAL A 140 6.73 -11.86 -7.21
CA VAL A 140 5.26 -11.87 -7.30
C VAL A 140 4.76 -10.54 -7.85
N ILE A 141 3.94 -10.61 -8.91
CA ILE A 141 3.31 -9.48 -9.58
C ILE A 141 1.80 -9.55 -9.36
N LEU A 142 1.23 -8.51 -8.76
CA LEU A 142 -0.22 -8.37 -8.61
C LEU A 142 -0.78 -7.66 -9.83
N SER A 143 -1.24 -8.44 -10.81
CA SER A 143 -1.86 -7.89 -12.02
C SER A 143 -3.18 -7.22 -11.71
N ASN A 144 -3.37 -6.01 -12.23
CA ASN A 144 -4.52 -5.14 -11.95
C ASN A 144 -5.25 -4.70 -13.24
N VAL A 145 -4.92 -5.30 -14.39
CA VAL A 145 -5.53 -4.98 -15.69
C VAL A 145 -5.79 -6.28 -16.46
N LYS A 146 -7.00 -6.44 -17.00
CA LYS A 146 -7.33 -7.54 -17.92
C LYS A 146 -6.85 -7.22 -19.34
N LEU A 147 -6.55 -8.25 -20.13
CA LEU A 147 -6.15 -8.07 -21.54
C LEU A 147 -7.22 -7.37 -22.40
N ASP A 148 -8.50 -7.59 -22.10
CA ASP A 148 -9.63 -6.98 -22.79
C ASP A 148 -10.03 -5.62 -22.19
N HIS A 149 -9.33 -5.17 -21.15
CA HIS A 149 -9.63 -3.97 -20.36
C HIS A 149 -11.04 -3.97 -19.75
N GLY A 150 -11.71 -5.12 -19.69
CA GLY A 150 -13.02 -5.27 -19.08
C GLY A 150 -12.95 -5.17 -17.56
N GLU A 151 -14.11 -4.92 -16.93
CA GLU A 151 -14.21 -4.85 -15.47
C GLU A 151 -13.89 -6.21 -14.83
N ILE A 152 -13.13 -6.20 -13.73
CA ILE A 152 -12.88 -7.38 -12.90
C ILE A 152 -14.08 -7.54 -11.96
N ALA A 153 -14.55 -8.78 -11.79
CA ALA A 153 -15.67 -9.08 -10.91
C ALA A 153 -15.38 -10.34 -10.09
N VAL A 154 -15.91 -10.38 -8.88
CA VAL A 154 -15.86 -11.52 -7.97
C VAL A 154 -17.22 -12.20 -7.95
N ALA A 155 -17.25 -13.52 -8.03
CA ALA A 155 -18.48 -14.30 -7.91
C ALA A 155 -18.98 -14.26 -6.45
N GLY A 156 -20.18 -13.73 -6.25
CA GLY A 156 -20.87 -13.72 -4.96
C GLY A 156 -22.14 -14.58 -4.99
N PRO A 157 -22.79 -14.78 -3.82
CA PRO A 157 -24.03 -15.56 -3.71
C PRO A 157 -25.17 -15.02 -4.59
N ASP A 158 -25.24 -13.69 -4.75
CA ASP A 158 -26.30 -12.98 -5.48
C ASP A 158 -25.86 -12.59 -6.92
N GLY A 159 -24.76 -13.16 -7.41
CA GLY A 159 -24.20 -12.87 -8.73
C GLY A 159 -22.81 -12.23 -8.69
N ASN A 160 -22.36 -11.74 -9.86
CA ASN A 160 -21.04 -11.13 -10.01
C ASN A 160 -21.03 -9.71 -9.43
N ILE A 161 -20.02 -9.43 -8.62
CA ILE A 161 -19.82 -8.12 -7.99
C ILE A 161 -18.59 -7.48 -8.62
N ALA A 162 -18.79 -6.33 -9.27
CA ALA A 162 -17.71 -5.54 -9.85
C ALA A 162 -16.72 -5.04 -8.78
N THR A 163 -15.42 -5.07 -9.09
CA THR A 163 -14.38 -4.54 -8.21
C THR A 163 -14.04 -3.07 -8.48
N GLY A 164 -14.53 -2.52 -9.60
CA GLY A 164 -14.12 -1.23 -10.14
C GLY A 164 -12.88 -1.34 -11.00
#